data_AF-A0A9D6H8E0-F1
#
_entry.id   AF-A0A9D6H8E0-F1
#
_cell.length_a   1.000
_cell.length_b   1.000
_cell.length_c   1.000
_cell.angle_alpha   90.00
_cell.angle_beta   90.00
_cell.angle_gamma   90.00
#
_symmetry.space_group_name_H-M   'P 1'
#
loop_
_entity.id
_entity.type
_entity.pdbx_description
1 polymer ?
#
loop_
_entity_poly.entity_id
_entity_poly.type
_entity_poly.pdbx_seq_one_letter_code
_entity_poly.pdbx_strand_id
1 'polypeptide(L)'
;MKEFGFSDSDFYAIARRAYELSLQGAYEPAATLLEGLRAIDPLDRHSLLSLAAVRMKQGRASESAAMLEAWLAERPRDEQPRALLIEALLELGRVPQAHAERLRLEAGGGVLSQRLELRLRAAEQSADRTLSPRRR
;
A
#
# COMPACT_ATOMS: atom_id res chain seq x y z
N MET A 1 -23.70 2.37 12.00
CA MET A 1 -23.76 2.61 10.54
C MET A 1 -24.66 1.55 9.93
N LYS A 2 -25.88 1.91 9.52
CA LYS A 2 -26.92 1.03 8.96
C LYS A 2 -27.72 1.78 7.89
N GLU A 3 -27.06 2.52 6.99
CA GLU A 3 -27.76 3.42 6.06
C GLU A 3 -28.05 2.81 4.68
N PHE A 4 -27.50 1.65 4.34
CA PHE A 4 -27.64 1.05 3.00
C PHE A 4 -28.27 -0.34 2.95
N GLY A 5 -28.75 -0.88 4.08
CA GLY A 5 -29.38 -2.21 4.11
C GLY A 5 -28.43 -3.40 3.85
N PHE A 6 -27.14 -3.15 3.64
CA PHE A 6 -26.13 -4.20 3.50
C PHE A 6 -25.82 -4.87 4.85
N SER A 7 -25.74 -6.19 4.81
CA SER A 7 -25.26 -7.02 5.90
C SER A 7 -23.74 -7.18 5.86
N ASP A 8 -23.12 -7.53 6.98
CA ASP A 8 -21.68 -7.83 7.04
C ASP A 8 -21.28 -8.92 6.03
N SER A 9 -22.19 -9.86 5.74
CA SER A 9 -21.97 -10.88 4.70
C SER A 9 -21.93 -10.31 3.29
N ASP A 10 -22.66 -9.24 3.00
CA ASP A 10 -22.62 -8.57 1.70
C ASP A 10 -21.27 -7.85 1.51
N PHE A 11 -20.78 -7.16 2.54
CA PHE A 11 -19.45 -6.54 2.53
C PHE A 11 -18.36 -7.60 2.30
N TYR A 12 -18.45 -8.73 3.01
CA TYR A 12 -17.51 -9.83 2.83
C TYR A 12 -17.55 -10.41 1.41
N ALA A 13 -18.74 -10.61 0.84
CA ALA A 13 -18.90 -11.12 -0.52
C ALA A 13 -18.28 -10.17 -1.57
N ILE A 14 -18.48 -8.86 -1.41
CA ILE A 14 -17.89 -7.85 -2.28
C ILE A 14 -16.36 -7.82 -2.13
N ALA A 15 -15.85 -7.84 -0.90
CA ALA A 15 -14.40 -7.84 -0.63
C ALA A 15 -13.72 -9.09 -1.22
N ARG A 16 -14.34 -10.26 -1.04
CA ARG A 16 -13.88 -11.51 -1.64
C ARG A 16 -13.87 -11.43 -3.17
N ARG A 17 -14.93 -10.89 -3.79
CA ARG A 17 -14.99 -10.72 -5.24
C ARG A 17 -13.90 -9.79 -5.75
N ALA A 18 -13.65 -8.68 -5.06
CA ALA A 18 -12.56 -7.77 -5.39
C ALA A 18 -11.19 -8.46 -5.30
N TYR A 19 -10.97 -9.28 -4.27
CA TYR A 19 -9.76 -10.07 -4.13
C TYR A 19 -9.58 -11.06 -5.30
N GLU A 20 -10.62 -11.81 -5.65
CA GLU A 20 -10.59 -12.74 -6.78
C GLU A 20 -10.29 -12.04 -8.11
N LEU A 21 -10.90 -10.88 -8.36
CA LEU A 21 -10.60 -10.05 -9.53
C LEU A 21 -9.15 -9.57 -9.54
N SER A 22 -8.60 -9.19 -8.38
CA SER A 22 -7.21 -8.77 -8.27
C SER A 22 -6.22 -9.90 -8.61
N LEU A 23 -6.54 -11.14 -8.21
CA LEU A 23 -5.75 -12.32 -8.57
C LEU A 23 -5.80 -12.63 -10.06
N GLN A 24 -6.89 -12.29 -10.74
CA GLN A 24 -7.05 -12.44 -12.19
C GLN A 24 -6.35 -11.32 -12.99
N GLY A 25 -5.73 -10.35 -12.32
CA GLY A 25 -5.18 -9.16 -12.97
C GLY A 25 -6.24 -8.15 -13.42
N ALA A 26 -7.52 -8.39 -13.08
CA ALA A 26 -8.63 -7.49 -13.36
C ALA A 26 -8.65 -6.35 -12.34
N TYR A 27 -7.61 -5.52 -12.37
CA TYR A 27 -7.35 -4.54 -11.33
C TYR A 27 -8.36 -3.39 -11.29
N GLU A 28 -8.84 -2.90 -12.44
CA GLU A 28 -9.86 -1.84 -12.43
C GLU A 28 -11.19 -2.26 -11.81
N PRO A 29 -11.83 -3.37 -12.20
CA PRO A 29 -13.06 -3.78 -11.53
C PRO A 29 -12.84 -4.16 -10.06
N ALA A 30 -11.66 -4.68 -9.70
CA ALA A 30 -11.30 -4.86 -8.29
C ALA A 30 -11.26 -3.53 -7.52
N ALA A 31 -10.62 -2.51 -8.09
CA ALA A 31 -10.54 -1.17 -7.51
C ALA A 31 -11.93 -0.56 -7.33
N THR A 32 -12.81 -0.63 -8.34
CA THR A 32 -14.17 -0.10 -8.25
C THR A 32 -14.96 -0.69 -7.07
N LEU A 33 -14.88 -2.01 -6.86
CA LEU A 33 -15.55 -2.65 -5.73
C LEU A 33 -14.99 -2.16 -4.38
N LEU A 34 -13.67 -2.05 -4.27
CA LEU A 34 -13.00 -1.60 -3.04
C LEU A 34 -13.26 -0.12 -2.75
N GLU A 35 -13.39 0.72 -3.78
CA GLU A 35 -13.83 2.11 -3.65
C GLU A 35 -15.26 2.19 -3.14
N GLY A 36 -16.15 1.36 -3.65
CA GLY A 36 -17.52 1.24 -3.14
C GLY A 36 -17.55 0.86 -1.66
N LEU A 37 -16.76 -0.14 -1.27
CA LEU A 37 -16.64 -0.55 0.15
C LEU A 37 -16.13 0.60 1.04
N ARG A 38 -15.12 1.34 0.58
CA ARG A 38 -14.57 2.49 1.32
C ARG A 38 -15.51 3.69 1.36
N ALA A 39 -16.37 3.88 0.36
CA ALA A 39 -17.38 4.92 0.39
C ALA A 39 -18.44 4.65 1.47
N ILE A 40 -18.72 3.37 1.74
CA ILE A 40 -19.66 2.96 2.78
C ILE A 40 -19.00 2.96 4.17
N ASP A 41 -17.80 2.41 4.29
CA ASP A 41 -16.97 2.46 5.50
C ASP A 41 -15.55 2.97 5.19
N PRO A 42 -15.32 4.30 5.31
CA PRO A 42 -13.99 4.89 5.11
C PRO A 42 -12.95 4.40 6.11
N LEU A 43 -13.38 3.86 7.24
CA LEU A 43 -12.54 3.37 8.32
C LEU A 43 -12.26 1.86 8.22
N ASP A 44 -12.77 1.18 7.20
CA ASP A 44 -12.41 -0.22 6.96
C ASP A 44 -10.95 -0.32 6.49
N ARG A 45 -10.12 -0.81 7.41
CA ARG A 45 -8.70 -1.06 7.19
C ARG A 45 -8.47 -2.11 6.10
N HIS A 46 -9.35 -3.10 5.96
CA HIS A 46 -9.14 -4.16 4.97
C HIS A 46 -9.30 -3.63 3.54
N SER A 47 -10.35 -2.86 3.29
CA SER A 47 -10.58 -2.21 2.00
C SER A 47 -9.52 -1.18 1.67
N LEU A 48 -8.98 -0.46 2.67
CA LEU A 48 -7.81 0.42 2.48
C LEU A 48 -6.61 -0.35 1.90
N LEU A 49 -6.18 -1.39 2.62
CA LEU A 49 -4.98 -2.15 2.27
C LEU A 49 -5.12 -2.82 0.91
N SER A 50 -6.30 -3.39 0.64
CA SER A 50 -6.60 -4.06 -0.62
C SER A 50 -6.61 -3.05 -1.77
N LEU A 51 -7.23 -1.88 -1.60
CA LEU A 51 -7.24 -0.85 -2.65
C LEU A 51 -5.84 -0.29 -2.92
N ALA A 52 -5.06 -0.03 -1.87
CA ALA A 52 -3.67 0.40 -2.00
C ALA A 52 -2.84 -0.62 -2.80
N ALA A 53 -2.92 -1.92 -2.46
CA ALA A 53 -2.23 -2.98 -3.18
C ALA A 53 -2.67 -3.07 -4.65
N VAL A 54 -3.97 -2.96 -4.93
CA VAL A 54 -4.50 -2.95 -6.31
C VAL A 54 -4.01 -1.73 -7.08
N ARG A 55 -4.01 -0.54 -6.48
CA ARG A 55 -3.52 0.70 -7.11
C ARG A 55 -2.03 0.59 -7.46
N MET A 56 -1.21 -0.01 -6.60
CA MET A 56 0.19 -0.29 -6.95
C MET A 56 0.31 -1.22 -8.15
N LYS A 57 -0.49 -2.30 -8.22
CA LYS A 57 -0.52 -3.19 -9.39
C LYS A 57 -0.98 -2.52 -10.69
N GLN A 58 -1.73 -1.43 -10.60
CA GLN A 58 -2.12 -0.59 -11.74
C GLN A 58 -1.04 0.43 -12.14
N GLY A 59 0.12 0.47 -11.46
CA GLY A 59 1.13 1.52 -11.64
C GLY A 59 0.74 2.86 -11.01
N ARG A 60 -0.34 2.89 -10.21
CA ARG A 60 -0.86 4.07 -9.52
C ARG A 60 -0.31 4.17 -8.10
N ALA A 61 1.01 3.98 -7.96
CA ALA A 61 1.69 3.97 -6.67
C ALA A 61 1.61 5.31 -5.92
N SER A 62 1.52 6.43 -6.65
CA SER A 62 1.33 7.78 -6.08
C SER A 62 0.02 7.90 -5.30
N GLU A 63 -1.07 7.37 -5.86
CA GLU A 63 -2.38 7.38 -5.21
C GLU A 63 -2.43 6.44 -4.01
N SER A 64 -1.82 5.26 -4.15
CA SER A 64 -1.62 4.34 -3.01
C SER A 64 -0.89 5.02 -1.86
N ALA A 65 0.22 5.71 -2.14
CA ALA A 65 0.99 6.43 -1.12
C ALA A 65 0.13 7.50 -0.42
N ALA A 66 -0.56 8.35 -1.18
CA ALA A 66 -1.40 9.41 -0.62
C ALA A 66 -2.52 8.87 0.30
N MET A 67 -3.17 7.77 -0.09
CA MET A 67 -4.20 7.12 0.72
C MET A 67 -3.64 6.57 2.03
N LEU A 68 -2.46 5.93 1.99
CA LEU A 68 -1.82 5.33 3.14
C LEU A 68 -1.26 6.40 4.09
N GLU A 69 -0.70 7.49 3.56
CA GLU A 69 -0.28 8.66 4.33
C GLU A 69 -1.46 9.27 5.10
N ALA A 70 -2.60 9.47 4.43
CA ALA A 70 -3.82 9.98 5.07
C ALA A 70 -4.31 9.06 6.19
N TRP A 71 -4.26 7.74 6.00
CA TRP A 71 -4.60 6.78 7.06
C TRP A 71 -3.65 6.85 8.26
N LEU A 72 -2.34 6.91 7.99
CA LEU A 72 -1.28 6.90 9.00
C LEU A 72 -1.18 8.21 9.78
N ALA A 73 -1.64 9.33 9.22
CA ALA A 73 -1.75 10.60 9.93
C ALA A 73 -2.61 10.47 11.20
N GLU A 74 -3.72 9.74 11.09
CA GLU A 74 -4.64 9.46 12.21
C GLU A 74 -4.26 8.21 13.01
N ARG A 75 -3.54 7.26 12.37
CA ARG A 75 -3.18 5.96 12.96
C ARG A 75 -1.68 5.69 12.84
N PRO A 76 -0.82 6.48 13.52
CA PRO A 76 0.63 6.43 13.35
C PRO A 76 1.30 5.17 13.90
N ARG A 77 0.55 4.19 14.42
CA ARG A 77 1.09 2.90 14.88
C ARG A 77 0.65 1.72 14.02
N ASP A 78 -0.10 1.97 12.94
CA ASP A 78 -0.56 0.89 12.07
C ASP A 78 0.56 0.43 11.12
N GLU A 79 1.13 -0.73 11.42
CA GLU A 79 2.34 -1.22 10.74
C GLU A 79 2.09 -1.67 9.30
N GLN A 80 0.93 -2.26 9.00
CA GLN A 80 0.69 -2.83 7.67
C GLN A 80 0.46 -1.76 6.59
N PRO A 81 -0.33 -0.69 6.83
CA PRO A 81 -0.39 0.45 5.92
C PRO A 81 0.97 1.13 5.78
N ARG A 82 1.76 1.22 6.85
CA ARG A 82 3.13 1.75 6.80
C ARG A 82 4.04 0.90 5.91
N ALA A 83 3.95 -0.43 6.01
CA ALA A 83 4.70 -1.33 5.14
C ALA A 83 4.33 -1.14 3.66
N LEU A 84 3.03 -1.05 3.34
CA LEU A 84 2.59 -0.76 1.96
C LEU A 84 3.02 0.64 1.50
N LEU A 85 3.06 1.63 2.40
CA LEU A 85 3.53 2.98 2.06
C LEU A 85 5.01 2.95 1.67
N ILE A 86 5.84 2.22 2.42
CA ILE A 86 7.26 2.02 2.09
C ILE A 86 7.38 1.38 0.69
N GLU A 87 6.58 0.37 0.38
CA GLU A 87 6.61 -0.26 -0.95
C GLU A 87 6.19 0.71 -2.07
N ALA A 88 5.12 1.48 -1.87
CA ALA A 88 4.67 2.48 -2.83
C ALA A 88 5.73 3.58 -3.04
N LEU A 89 6.38 4.06 -1.96
CA LEU A 89 7.45 5.04 -2.05
C LEU A 89 8.67 4.49 -2.80
N LEU A 90 9.03 3.22 -2.60
CA LEU A 90 10.09 2.56 -3.34
C LEU A 90 9.77 2.44 -4.84
N GLU A 91 8.53 2.08 -5.19
CA GLU A 91 8.09 2.05 -6.60
C GLU A 91 8.15 3.42 -7.27
N LEU A 92 7.91 4.49 -6.50
CA LEU A 92 8.04 5.88 -6.97
C LEU A 92 9.50 6.39 -6.99
N GLY A 93 10.48 5.59 -6.56
CA GLY A 93 11.87 6.03 -6.43
C GLY A 93 12.10 7.03 -5.28
N ARG A 94 11.13 7.21 -4.38
CA ARG A 94 11.18 8.12 -3.23
C ARG A 94 11.92 7.48 -2.05
N VAL A 95 13.14 7.03 -2.31
CA VAL A 95 13.96 6.24 -1.37
C VAL A 95 14.16 6.94 -0.01
N PRO A 96 14.44 8.26 0.09
CA PRO A 96 14.61 8.92 1.38
C PRO A 96 13.35 8.89 2.25
N GLN A 97 12.17 9.04 1.64
CA GLN A 97 10.89 8.98 2.35
C GLN A 97 10.59 7.55 2.81
N ALA A 98 10.85 6.55 1.95
CA ALA A 98 10.70 5.14 2.29
C ALA A 98 11.59 4.75 3.48
N HIS A 99 12.83 5.23 3.52
CA HIS A 99 13.74 5.02 4.65
C HIS A 99 13.22 5.65 5.95
N ALA A 100 12.71 6.89 5.88
CA ALA A 100 12.11 7.56 7.03
C ALA A 100 10.91 6.78 7.59
N GLU A 101 10.02 6.27 6.73
CA GLU A 101 8.90 5.44 7.18
C GLU A 101 9.37 4.10 7.75
N ARG A 102 10.42 3.48 7.20
CA ARG A 102 11.03 2.27 7.78
C ARG A 102 11.47 2.50 9.20
N LEU A 103 12.11 3.65 9.50
CA LEU A 103 12.52 4.01 10.86
C LEU A 103 11.36 4.09 11.85
N ARG A 104 10.14 4.37 11.38
CA ARG A 104 8.92 4.42 12.20
C ARG A 104 8.23 3.06 12.35
N LEU A 105 8.65 2.01 11.64
CA LEU A 105 8.27 0.65 12.02
C LEU A 105 9.11 0.28 13.26
N GLU A 106 8.44 0.02 14.38
CA GLU A 106 9.12 -0.37 15.61
C GLU A 106 10.03 -1.59 15.35
N ALA A 107 11.14 -1.67 16.08
CA ALA A 107 12.23 -2.63 15.86
C ALA A 107 11.84 -4.12 16.11
N GLY A 108 10.55 -4.42 16.24
CA GLY A 108 9.96 -5.75 16.47
C GLY A 108 9.97 -6.70 15.26
N GLY A 109 10.76 -6.38 14.22
CA GLY A 109 11.53 -7.38 13.47
C GLY A 109 10.79 -8.56 12.83
N GLY A 110 9.53 -8.42 12.44
CA GLY A 110 8.87 -9.41 11.61
C GLY A 110 9.53 -9.52 10.22
N VAL A 111 9.26 -10.62 9.51
CA VAL A 111 9.74 -10.89 8.14
C VAL A 111 9.51 -9.70 7.18
N LEU A 112 8.42 -8.95 7.38
CA LEU A 112 8.11 -7.75 6.60
C LEU A 112 9.20 -6.68 6.68
N SER A 113 9.73 -6.41 7.88
CA SER A 113 10.77 -5.40 8.10
C SER A 113 12.08 -5.78 7.39
N GLN A 114 12.47 -7.06 7.45
CA GLN A 114 13.68 -7.56 6.78
C GLN A 114 13.56 -7.49 5.26
N ARG A 115 12.39 -7.86 4.70
CA ARG A 115 12.14 -7.75 3.25
C ARG A 115 12.24 -6.30 2.76
N LEU A 116 11.66 -5.36 3.50
CA LEU A 116 11.68 -3.94 3.15
C LEU A 116 13.08 -3.36 3.22
N GLU A 117 13.86 -3.74 4.22
CA GLU A 117 15.28 -3.36 4.36
C GLU A 117 16.10 -3.79 3.14
N LEU A 118 15.93 -5.03 2.67
CA LEU A 118 16.63 -5.52 1.47
C LEU A 118 16.25 -4.71 0.22
N ARG A 119 14.97 -4.37 0.06
CA ARG A 119 14.49 -3.56 -1.07
C ARG A 119 15.02 -2.13 -1.02
N LEU A 120 15.09 -1.51 0.17
CA LEU A 120 15.68 -0.19 0.36
C LEU A 120 17.14 -0.15 -0.07
N ARG A 121 17.96 -1.08 0.42
CA ARG A 121 19.38 -1.16 0.04
C ARG A 121 19.58 -1.35 -1.45
N ALA A 122 18.76 -2.18 -2.09
CA ALA A 122 18.80 -2.37 -3.53
C ALA A 122 18.46 -1.08 -4.29
N ALA A 123 17.45 -0.33 -3.82
CA ALA A 123 17.06 0.94 -4.41
C ALA A 123 18.16 2.00 -4.25
N GLU A 124 18.79 2.10 -3.07
CA GLU A 124 19.90 3.03 -2.81
C GLU A 124 21.10 2.77 -3.73
N GLN A 125 21.50 1.50 -3.87
CA GLN A 125 22.61 1.12 -4.77
C GLN A 125 22.30 1.42 -6.24
N SER A 126 21.04 1.28 -6.65
CA SER A 126 20.62 1.63 -8.00
C SER A 126 20.70 3.13 -8.26
N ALA A 127 20.30 3.95 -7.29
CA ALA A 127 20.38 5.41 -7.38
C ALA A 127 21.85 5.89 -7.44
N ASP A 128 22.74 5.33 -6.61
CA ASP A 128 24.16 5.72 -6.56
C ASP A 128 24.90 5.36 -7.87
N ARG A 129 24.57 4.22 -8.48
CA ARG A 129 25.10 3.82 -9.79
C ARG A 129 24.69 4.75 -10.93
N THR A 130 23.53 5.39 -10.85
CA THR A 130 23.10 6.39 -11.85
C THR A 130 23.82 7.73 -11.68
N LEU A 131 24.32 8.04 -10.48
CA LEU A 131 24.99 9.31 -10.16
C LEU A 131 26.52 9.28 -10.38
N SER A 132 27.12 8.10 -10.57
CA SER A 132 28.51 7.95 -10.99
C SER A 132 28.61 7.67 -12.50
N PRO A 133 28.64 8.68 -13.39
CA PRO A 133 29.03 8.44 -14.76
C PRO A 133 30.48 7.97 -14.75
N ARG A 134 30.72 6.79 -15.33
CA ARG A 134 32.07 6.23 -15.52
C ARG A 134 32.95 7.33 -16.13
N ARG A 135 33.85 7.88 -15.32
CA ARG A 135 34.97 8.69 -15.82
C ARG A 135 35.78 7.77 -16.73
N ARG A 136 35.64 7.96 -18.04
CA ARG A 136 36.58 7.46 -19.03
C ARG A 136 37.64 8.53 -19.27
#